data_AF-A0A1I5HGR7-F1
#
_entry.id   AF-A0A1I5HGR7-F1
#
_cell.length_a   1.000
_cell.length_b   1.000
_cell.length_c   1.000
_cell.angle_alpha   90.00
_cell.angle_beta   90.00
_cell.angle_gamma   90.00
#
_symmetry.space_group_name_H-M   'P 1'
#
loop_
_entity.id
_entity.type
_entity.pdbx_description
1 polymer ?
#
loop_
_entity_poly.entity_id
_entity_poly.type
_entity_poly.pdbx_seq_one_letter_code
_entity_poly.pdbx_strand_id
1 'polypeptide(L)' 'MTDDAVTPRDVAAAARLADLALPDDRLAAVASLLSAWIPNANALSRRMQASNLDSLVPSVVFLQTGIDSEENVQ' A
#
# COMPACT_ATOMS: atom_id res chain seq x y z
N MET A 1 15.46 -5.52 -18.56
CA MET A 1 15.60 -4.13 -18.11
C MET A 1 14.20 -3.59 -17.95
N THR A 2 13.69 -3.53 -16.73
CA THR A 2 12.36 -2.97 -16.50
C THR A 2 12.46 -1.45 -16.66
N ASP A 3 11.83 -0.97 -17.72
CA ASP A 3 11.68 0.45 -18.07
C ASP A 3 10.63 1.08 -17.15
N ASP A 4 10.93 1.13 -15.84
CA ASP A 4 9.97 1.40 -14.75
C ASP A 4 10.38 2.65 -13.96
N ALA A 5 11.12 3.56 -14.59
CA ALA A 5 11.55 4.80 -13.97
C ALA A 5 10.36 5.77 -13.87
N VAL A 6 10.11 6.29 -12.66
CA VAL A 6 9.09 7.29 -12.41
C VAL A 6 9.50 8.59 -13.10
N THR A 7 8.61 9.15 -13.91
CA THR A 7 8.86 10.42 -14.60
C THR A 7 8.30 11.62 -13.80
N PRO A 8 8.80 12.85 -14.05
CA PRO A 8 8.20 14.06 -13.45
C PRO A 8 6.71 14.22 -13.77
N ARG A 9 6.26 13.71 -14.93
CA ARG A 9 4.84 13.72 -15.33
C ARG A 9 4.00 12.82 -14.44
N ASP A 10 4.52 11.65 -14.06
CA ASP A 10 3.83 10.73 -13.15
C ASP A 10 3.71 11.33 -11.76
N VAL A 11 4.76 12.01 -11.28
CA VAL A 11 4.74 12.74 -10.01
C VAL A 11 3.70 13.86 -10.03
N ALA A 12 3.62 14.64 -11.11
CA ALA A 12 2.61 15.69 -11.24
C ALA A 12 1.19 15.15 -11.31
N ALA A 13 0.98 13.98 -11.91
CA ALA A 13 -0.31 13.30 -11.89
C ALA A 13 -0.67 12.81 -10.49
N ALA A 14 0.26 12.16 -9.79
CA ALA A 14 0.07 11.67 -8.43
C ALA A 14 -0.18 12.82 -7.43
N ALA A 15 0.56 13.92 -7.54
CA ALA A 15 0.36 15.10 -6.69
C ALA A 15 -1.06 15.68 -6.85
N ARG A 16 -1.58 15.74 -8.08
CA ARG A 16 -2.97 16.17 -8.33
C ARG A 16 -4.00 15.20 -7.75
N LEU A 17 -3.78 13.90 -7.88
CA LEU A 17 -4.68 12.89 -7.32
C LEU A 17 -4.70 12.92 -5.78
N ALA A 18 -3.57 13.26 -5.17
CA ALA A 18 -3.42 13.38 -3.72
C ALA A 18 -3.76 14.77 -3.17
N ASP A 19 -4.21 15.70 -4.03
CA ASP A 19 -4.42 17.12 -3.69
C ASP A 19 -3.20 17.76 -2.98
N LEU A 20 -1.99 17.35 -3.39
CA LEU A 20 -0.73 17.82 -2.84
C LEU A 20 -0.21 18.99 -3.66
N ALA A 21 -0.07 20.15 -3.02
CA ALA A 21 0.58 21.32 -3.61
C ALA A 21 2.09 21.08 -3.75
N LEU A 22 2.50 20.47 -4.86
CA LEU A 22 3.89 20.19 -5.20
C LEU A 22 4.39 21.17 -6.28
N PRO A 23 5.36 22.03 -5.97
CA PRO A 23 5.96 22.95 -6.96
C PRO A 23 6.65 22.21 -8.11
N ASP A 24 6.61 22.79 -9.32
CA ASP A 24 7.17 22.18 -10.53
C ASP A 24 8.69 21.93 -10.44
N ASP A 25 9.43 22.78 -9.74
CA ASP A 25 10.88 22.65 -9.52
C ASP A 25 11.24 21.43 -8.66
N ARG A 26 10.28 20.86 -7.93
CA ARG A 26 10.47 19.67 -7.10
C ARG A 26 10.17 18.36 -7.83
N LEU A 27 9.45 18.40 -8.95
CA LEU A 27 8.96 17.19 -9.63
C LEU A 27 10.09 16.23 -10.02
N ALA A 28 11.19 16.76 -10.57
CA ALA A 28 12.33 15.95 -10.98
C ALA A 28 13.06 15.29 -9.81
N ALA A 29 13.21 16.01 -8.70
CA ALA A 29 13.84 15.47 -7.48
C ALA A 29 13.00 14.35 -6.87
N VAL A 30 11.67 14.55 -6.81
CA VAL A 30 10.73 13.54 -6.30
C VAL A 30 10.68 12.32 -7.23
N ALA A 31 10.69 12.51 -8.54
CA ALA A 31 10.72 11.42 -9.53
C ALA A 31 11.96 10.53 -9.35
N SER A 32 13.13 11.14 -9.16
CA SER A 32 14.38 10.43 -8.86
C SER A 32 14.30 9.65 -7.54
N LEU A 33 13.79 10.28 -6.49
CA LEU A 33 13.61 9.63 -5.17
C LEU A 33 12.69 8.41 -5.26
N LEU A 34 11.53 8.56 -5.90
CA LEU A 34 10.56 7.49 -6.07
C LEU A 34 11.10 6.35 -6.95
N SER A 35 11.83 6.68 -8.02
CA SER A 35 12.49 5.68 -8.87
C SER A 35 13.50 4.82 -8.10
N ALA A 36 14.20 5.41 -7.12
CA ALA A 36 15.11 4.66 -6.25
C ALA A 36 14.38 3.83 -5.18
N TRP A 37 13.25 4.33 -4.68
CA TRP A 37 12.55 3.73 -3.55
C TRP A 37 11.55 2.62 -3.93
N ILE A 38 10.74 2.84 -4.97
CA ILE A 38 9.65 1.94 -5.38
C ILE A 38 10.12 0.49 -5.61
N PRO A 39 11.25 0.22 -6.27
CA PRO A 39 11.69 -1.17 -6.47
C PRO A 39 11.89 -1.93 -5.15
N ASN A 40 12.44 -1.25 -4.14
CA ASN A 40 12.69 -1.82 -2.82
C ASN A 40 11.39 -2.01 -2.04
N ALA A 41 10.46 -1.05 -2.11
CA ALA A 41 9.14 -1.17 -1.51
C ALA A 41 8.35 -2.35 -2.09
N ASN A 42 8.38 -2.50 -3.42
CA ASN A 42 7.73 -3.60 -4.12
C ASN A 42 8.38 -4.96 -3.78
N ALA A 43 9.72 -5.00 -3.63
CA ALA A 43 10.41 -6.21 -3.19
C ALA A 43 10.00 -6.62 -1.76
N LEU A 44 9.86 -5.67 -0.86
CA LEU A 44 9.37 -5.91 0.49
C LEU A 44 7.91 -6.41 0.48
N SER A 45 7.03 -5.76 -0.30
CA SER A 45 5.63 -6.19 -0.43
C SER A 45 5.52 -7.62 -0.92
N ARG A 46 6.30 -8.00 -1.95
CA ARG A 46 6.34 -9.39 -2.44
C ARG A 46 6.81 -10.37 -1.38
N ARG A 47 7.79 -9.98 -0.56
CA ARG A 47 8.26 -10.81 0.55
C ARG A 47 7.17 -10.99 1.60
N MET A 48 6.44 -9.94 1.96
CA MET A 48 5.34 -10.03 2.93
C MET A 48 4.16 -10.89 2.44
N GLN A 49 3.97 -10.98 1.13
CA GLN A 49 2.95 -11.83 0.49
C GLN A 49 3.43 -13.27 0.26
N ALA A 50 4.67 -13.60 0.61
CA ALA A 50 5.21 -14.93 0.39
C ALA A 50 4.58 -15.93 1.37
N SER A 51 4.11 -17.06 0.83
CA SER A 51 3.40 -18.12 1.56
C SER A 51 4.21 -18.77 2.69
N ASN A 52 5.53 -18.58 2.71
CA ASN A 52 6.39 -19.03 3.80
C ASN A 52 6.42 -18.09 5.01
N LEU A 53 5.78 -16.91 4.93
CA LEU A 53 5.61 -15.96 6.03
C LEU A 53 4.14 -15.84 6.47
N ASP A 54 3.23 -16.67 5.95
CA ASP A 54 1.79 -16.65 6.25
C ASP A 54 1.50 -16.85 7.75
N SER A 55 2.33 -17.61 8.45
CA SER A 55 2.19 -17.84 9.90
C SER A 55 2.52 -16.61 10.76
N LEU A 56 3.10 -15.55 10.17
CA LEU A 56 3.43 -14.29 10.86
C LEU A 56 2.34 -13.23 10.71
N VAL A 57 1.29 -13.49 9.91
CA VAL A 57 0.14 -12.59 9.80
C VAL A 57 -0.65 -12.68 11.10
N PRO A 58 -0.93 -11.56 11.81
CA PRO A 58 -1.79 -11.60 12.98
C PRO A 58 -3.11 -12.24 12.56
N SER A 59 -3.45 -13.37 13.19
CA SER A 59 -4.76 -13.96 13.07
C SER A 59 -5.75 -13.01 13.75
N VAL A 60 -6.18 -11.96 13.04
CA VAL A 60 -7.32 -11.14 13.46
C VAL A 60 -8.55 -12.00 13.25
N VAL A 61 -8.78 -12.92 14.18
CA VAL A 61 -10.05 -13.63 14.28
C VAL A 61 -11.03 -12.61 14.83
N PHE A 62 -11.87 -12.08 13.96
CA PHE A 62 -13.09 -11.41 14.41
C PHE A 62 -13.98 -12.48 15.05
N LEU A 63 -13.87 -12.64 16.36
CA LEU A 63 -14.84 -13.40 17.13
C LEU A 63 -16.18 -12.67 17.01
N GLN A 64 -17.04 -13.16 16.14
CA GLN A 64 -18.44 -12.78 16.12
C GLN A 64 -19.03 -13.32 17.42
N THR A 65 -19.00 -12.50 18.48
CA THR A 65 -19.74 -12.78 19.71
C THR A 65 -21.20 -12.80 19.30
N GLY A 66 -21.77 -14.00 19.18
CA GLY A 66 -23.21 -14.18 19.00
C GLY A 66 -23.91 -13.40 20.09
N ILE A 67 -24.74 -12.44 19.69
CA ILE A 67 -25.72 -11.86 20.60
C ILE A 67 -26.68 -13.01 20.87
N ASP A 68 -26.59 -13.59 22.06
CA ASP A 68 -27.57 -14.55 22.57
C ASP A 68 -28.95 -13.95 22.33
N SER A 69 -29.65 -14.48 21.33
CA SER A 69 -31.06 -14.26 21.18
C SER A 69 -31.73 -15.26 22.11
N GLU A 70 -31.81 -14.91 23.39
CA GLU A 70 -32.94 -15.35 24.22
C GLU A 70 -34.21 -14.96 23.47
N GLU A 71 -34.97 -15.94 22.95
CA GLU A 71 -36.44 -15.97 22.89
C GLU A 71 -36.93 -17.12 21.99
N ASN A 72 -37.34 -18.26 22.58
CA ASN A 72 -38.75 -18.68 22.55
C ASN A 72 -39.00 -20.00 23.29
N VAL A 73 -39.75 -19.84 24.39
CA VAL A 73 -40.92 -20.63 24.79
C VAL A 73 -41.23 -21.85 23.93
N GLN A 74 -41.13 -23.04 24.53
CA GLN A 74 -42.20 -24.03 24.49
C GLN A 74 -42.21 -24.91 25.74
#